data_AF-R7F4Q8-F1
#
_entry.id   AF-R7F4Q8-F1
#
_cell.length_a   1.000
_cell.length_b   1.000
_cell.length_c   1.000
_cell.angle_alpha   90.00
_cell.angle_beta   90.00
_cell.angle_gamma   90.00
#
_symmetry.space_group_name_H-M   'P 1'
#
loop_
_entity.id
_entity.type
_entity.pdbx_description
1 polymer ?
#
loop_
_entity_poly.entity_id
_entity_poly.type
_entity_poly.pdbx_seq_one_letter_code
_entity_poly.pdbx_strand_id
1 'polypeptide(L)'
;MKLSNSLKIFLLIAVVLAGMSTAEAKKRTRSKARRASSGVVVTKGSEQTYCGNLVFRTYSAKKQDSKISVAFPVSGDEAVVTAIRQWICNSFGYPYSAAMTSPEALIKKTLAAVGPRKDIMELQQSITVDYSNDKVITMRDESYQYMGGAHGMPSCISSTFLSADGTELTSEMLPGIETMRPYIIQAMMKEYNMSRSELQDMCFGSLELPMGSPSVTANGLRIQYQSYEIAPYSAGMPSCTIPVAEIKNILSAEALKFLSK
;
A
#
# COMPACT_ATOMS: atom_id res chain seq x y z
N MET A 1 -42.42 49.48 6.45
CA MET A 1 -43.50 49.09 7.40
C MET A 1 -43.85 47.64 7.12
N LYS A 2 -43.94 46.81 8.16
CA LYS A 2 -43.69 45.35 8.17
C LYS A 2 -44.71 44.49 7.42
N LEU A 3 -44.23 43.46 6.73
CA LEU A 3 -44.97 42.26 6.30
C LEU A 3 -44.99 41.25 7.46
N SER A 4 -46.15 40.64 7.73
CA SER A 4 -46.27 39.51 8.66
C SER A 4 -46.91 38.30 7.99
N ASN A 5 -46.15 37.20 7.97
CA ASN A 5 -46.57 35.84 7.67
C ASN A 5 -47.54 35.30 8.73
N SER A 6 -48.60 34.63 8.29
CA SER A 6 -49.17 33.49 9.03
C SER A 6 -50.26 32.80 8.21
N LEU A 7 -49.97 31.60 7.70
CA LEU A 7 -51.00 30.58 7.50
C LEU A 7 -50.43 29.20 7.86
N LYS A 8 -50.86 28.71 9.02
CA LYS A 8 -50.64 27.35 9.49
C LYS A 8 -51.69 26.44 8.85
N ILE A 9 -51.27 25.37 8.18
CA ILE A 9 -52.11 24.20 7.94
C ILE A 9 -51.30 22.96 8.32
N PHE A 10 -51.86 22.19 9.24
CA PHE A 10 -51.39 20.91 9.73
C PHE A 10 -51.54 19.82 8.64
N LEU A 11 -50.53 18.95 8.51
CA LEU A 11 -50.76 17.58 8.06
C LEU A 11 -49.98 16.61 8.95
N LEU A 12 -50.72 15.87 9.77
CA LEU A 12 -50.27 14.68 10.49
C LEU A 12 -49.87 13.61 9.45
N ILE A 13 -48.64 13.11 9.51
CA ILE A 13 -48.33 11.76 9.02
C ILE A 13 -47.55 11.02 10.12
N ALA A 14 -48.10 9.86 10.45
CA ALA A 14 -47.77 9.02 11.58
C ALA A 14 -46.30 8.57 11.60
N VAL A 15 -45.68 8.70 12.78
CA VAL A 15 -44.44 8.01 13.12
C VAL A 15 -44.79 6.53 13.34
N VAL A 16 -44.45 5.67 12.39
CA VAL A 16 -44.39 4.23 12.64
C VAL A 16 -43.08 3.97 13.39
N LEU A 17 -43.19 3.83 14.72
CA LEU A 17 -42.15 3.28 15.56
C LEU A 17 -41.94 1.80 15.22
N ALA A 18 -40.97 1.51 14.36
CA ALA A 18 -40.36 0.18 14.34
C ALA A 18 -39.35 0.12 15.50
N GLY A 19 -39.84 -0.24 16.68
CA GLY A 19 -39.00 -0.60 17.83
C GLY A 19 -38.17 -1.83 17.50
N MET A 20 -37.00 -1.64 16.90
CA MET A 20 -35.95 -2.65 16.88
C MET A 20 -35.02 -2.36 18.04
N SER A 21 -34.91 -3.32 18.96
CA SER A 21 -33.88 -3.28 19.99
C SER A 21 -32.51 -3.01 19.33
N THR A 22 -31.67 -2.21 19.97
CA THR A 22 -30.30 -1.93 19.49
C THR A 22 -29.52 -3.23 19.24
N ALA A 23 -29.86 -4.32 19.96
CA ALA A 23 -29.32 -5.66 19.73
C ALA A 23 -29.79 -6.30 18.42
N GLU A 24 -31.06 -6.14 18.03
CA GLU A 24 -31.60 -6.67 16.78
C GLU A 24 -31.17 -5.86 15.56
N ALA A 25 -31.07 -4.53 15.70
CA ALA A 25 -30.44 -3.68 14.69
C ALA A 25 -28.98 -4.11 14.47
N LYS A 26 -28.22 -4.33 15.55
CA LYS A 26 -26.82 -4.81 15.49
C LYS A 26 -26.71 -6.24 14.93
N LYS A 27 -27.66 -7.13 15.23
CA LYS A 27 -27.75 -8.50 14.68
C LYS A 27 -28.08 -8.50 13.19
N ARG A 28 -29.01 -7.65 12.73
CA ARG A 28 -29.35 -7.47 11.31
C ARG A 28 -28.19 -6.88 10.51
N THR A 29 -27.50 -5.87 11.05
CA THR A 29 -26.32 -5.28 10.42
C THR A 29 -25.17 -6.28 10.33
N ARG A 30 -24.93 -7.07 11.38
CA ARG A 30 -23.97 -8.20 11.35
C ARG A 30 -24.38 -9.26 10.32
N SER A 31 -25.67 -9.60 10.20
CA SER A 31 -26.15 -10.59 9.23
C SER A 31 -26.00 -10.14 7.78
N LYS A 32 -26.24 -8.85 7.48
CA LYS A 32 -26.03 -8.26 6.15
C LYS A 32 -24.55 -8.14 5.80
N ALA A 33 -23.70 -7.73 6.74
CA ALA A 33 -22.25 -7.74 6.57
C ALA A 33 -21.72 -9.17 6.30
N ARG A 34 -22.24 -10.17 7.01
CA ARG A 34 -21.92 -11.59 6.82
C ARG A 34 -22.39 -12.14 5.46
N ARG A 35 -23.50 -11.66 4.92
CA ARG A 35 -24.00 -12.02 3.58
C ARG A 35 -23.25 -11.33 2.44
N ALA A 36 -22.73 -10.12 2.67
CA ALA A 36 -21.90 -9.40 1.70
C ALA A 36 -20.48 -9.97 1.61
N SER A 37 -19.94 -10.52 2.71
CA SER A 37 -18.65 -11.22 2.72
C SER A 37 -18.72 -12.67 2.25
N SER A 38 -19.92 -13.29 2.23
CA SER A 38 -20.09 -14.70 1.84
C SER A 38 -20.02 -14.97 0.33
N GLY A 39 -20.04 -13.93 -0.53
CA GLY A 39 -19.97 -14.08 -2.00
C GLY A 39 -18.57 -13.96 -2.59
N VAL A 40 -17.57 -13.54 -1.82
CA VAL A 40 -16.20 -13.37 -2.31
C VAL A 40 -15.46 -14.71 -2.22
N VAL A 41 -15.21 -15.31 -3.38
CA VAL A 41 -14.39 -16.53 -3.51
C VAL A 41 -12.93 -16.12 -3.71
N VAL A 42 -12.06 -16.64 -2.85
CA VAL A 42 -10.60 -16.43 -2.96
C VAL A 42 -10.00 -17.62 -3.70
N THR A 43 -9.31 -17.36 -4.80
CA THR A 43 -8.57 -18.36 -5.56
C THR A 43 -7.12 -18.43 -5.09
N LYS A 44 -6.53 -19.62 -5.23
CA LYS A 44 -5.14 -19.92 -4.87
C LYS A 44 -4.35 -20.23 -6.13
N GLY A 45 -3.23 -19.55 -6.32
CA GLY A 45 -2.28 -19.83 -7.39
C GLY A 45 -1.30 -20.94 -7.03
N SER A 46 -0.36 -21.18 -7.93
CA SER A 46 0.79 -22.05 -7.68
C SER A 46 1.72 -21.47 -6.62
N GLU A 47 2.50 -22.34 -5.99
CA GLU A 47 3.58 -21.94 -5.10
C GLU A 47 4.84 -21.59 -5.91
N GLN A 48 5.63 -20.66 -5.38
CA GLN A 48 6.93 -20.28 -5.92
C GLN A 48 7.92 -20.15 -4.76
N THR A 49 9.14 -20.63 -4.96
CA THR A 49 10.22 -20.57 -3.95
C THR A 49 11.19 -19.44 -4.28
N TYR A 50 11.65 -18.75 -3.25
CA TYR A 50 12.60 -17.64 -3.29
C TYR A 50 13.77 -17.91 -2.33
N CYS A 51 14.65 -16.92 -2.16
CA CYS A 51 15.79 -16.98 -1.26
C CYS A 51 15.42 -17.44 0.16
N GLY A 52 16.36 -18.11 0.83
CA GLY A 52 16.13 -18.64 2.19
C GLY A 52 15.04 -19.72 2.26
N ASN A 53 14.74 -20.39 1.13
CA ASN A 53 13.66 -21.38 1.01
C ASN A 53 12.27 -20.81 1.33
N LEU A 54 12.07 -19.49 1.16
CA LEU A 54 10.77 -18.86 1.33
C LEU A 54 9.83 -19.34 0.22
N VAL A 55 8.71 -19.95 0.60
CA VAL A 55 7.67 -20.37 -0.34
C VAL A 55 6.50 -19.40 -0.26
N PHE A 56 6.13 -18.83 -1.40
CA PHE A 56 4.99 -17.93 -1.54
C PHE A 56 3.89 -18.60 -2.34
N ARG A 57 2.64 -18.26 -2.01
CA ARG A 57 1.47 -18.58 -2.82
C ARG A 57 0.68 -17.31 -3.07
N THR A 58 0.22 -17.13 -4.30
CA THR A 58 -0.65 -16.01 -4.65
C THR A 58 -2.11 -16.32 -4.32
N TYR A 59 -2.79 -15.39 -3.66
CA TYR A 59 -4.22 -15.44 -3.36
C TYR A 59 -4.90 -14.27 -4.05
N SER A 60 -6.03 -14.49 -4.70
CA SER A 60 -6.73 -13.41 -5.38
C SER A 60 -8.24 -13.50 -5.26
N ALA A 61 -8.92 -12.36 -5.29
CA ALA A 61 -10.37 -12.31 -5.38
C ALA A 61 -10.81 -11.04 -6.11
N LYS A 62 -12.05 -11.08 -6.60
CA LYS A 62 -12.72 -9.95 -7.23
C LYS A 62 -14.07 -9.71 -6.58
N LYS A 63 -14.52 -8.46 -6.62
CA LYS A 63 -15.88 -8.06 -6.27
C LYS A 63 -16.24 -6.81 -7.06
N GLN A 64 -17.23 -6.91 -7.95
CA GLN A 64 -17.53 -5.84 -8.91
C GLN A 64 -16.25 -5.49 -9.70
N ASP A 65 -15.95 -4.20 -9.85
CA ASP A 65 -14.76 -3.74 -10.55
C ASP A 65 -13.48 -3.83 -9.69
N SER A 66 -13.60 -4.17 -8.40
CA SER A 66 -12.45 -4.32 -7.50
C SER A 66 -11.76 -5.66 -7.61
N LYS A 67 -10.42 -5.66 -7.48
CA LYS A 67 -9.57 -6.85 -7.43
C LYS A 67 -8.51 -6.70 -6.34
N ILE A 68 -8.25 -7.80 -5.63
CA ILE A 68 -7.08 -7.93 -4.75
C ILE A 68 -6.28 -9.16 -5.18
N SER A 69 -4.96 -9.03 -5.23
CA SER A 69 -4.00 -10.12 -5.41
C SER A 69 -2.88 -10.00 -4.38
N VAL A 70 -2.49 -11.09 -3.73
CA VAL A 70 -1.47 -11.09 -2.67
C VAL A 70 -0.56 -12.30 -2.82
N ALA A 71 0.72 -12.07 -3.10
CA ALA A 71 1.76 -13.06 -2.88
C ALA A 71 2.02 -13.16 -1.37
N PHE A 72 1.62 -14.28 -0.77
CA PHE A 72 1.67 -14.48 0.68
C PHE A 72 2.67 -15.59 1.03
N PRO A 73 3.60 -15.38 1.99
CA PRO A 73 4.54 -16.42 2.39
C PRO A 73 3.80 -17.53 3.16
N VAL A 74 3.93 -18.76 2.69
CA VAL A 74 3.29 -19.96 3.25
C VAL A 74 4.26 -20.89 3.96
N SER A 75 5.56 -20.82 3.65
CA SER A 75 6.63 -21.59 4.31
C SER A 75 7.96 -20.83 4.27
N GLY A 76 8.88 -21.16 5.17
CA GLY A 76 10.22 -20.56 5.29
C GLY A 76 10.64 -20.39 6.76
N ASP A 77 11.73 -19.67 7.00
CA ASP A 77 12.13 -19.27 8.35
C ASP A 77 11.03 -18.45 9.05
N GLU A 78 10.74 -18.76 10.31
CA GLU A 78 9.61 -18.20 11.04
C GLU A 78 9.74 -16.68 11.26
N ALA A 79 10.95 -16.18 11.54
CA ALA A 79 11.17 -14.75 11.77
C ALA A 79 10.94 -13.96 10.47
N VAL A 80 11.49 -14.47 9.36
CA VAL A 80 11.33 -13.86 8.03
C VAL A 80 9.86 -13.88 7.59
N VAL A 81 9.20 -15.04 7.71
CA VAL A 81 7.77 -15.19 7.37
C VAL A 81 6.92 -14.25 8.21
N THR A 82 7.21 -14.11 9.49
CA THR A 82 6.47 -13.22 10.40
C THR A 82 6.63 -11.76 10.02
N ALA A 83 7.85 -11.31 9.75
CA ALA A 83 8.14 -9.94 9.34
C ALA A 83 7.38 -9.58 8.05
N ILE A 84 7.43 -10.44 7.04
CA ILE A 84 6.73 -10.21 5.76
C ILE A 84 5.21 -10.21 5.96
N ARG A 85 4.66 -11.12 6.76
CA ARG A 85 3.21 -11.14 7.03
C ARG A 85 2.74 -9.92 7.83
N GLN A 86 3.56 -9.41 8.75
CA GLN A 86 3.29 -8.17 9.46
C GLN A 86 3.20 -7.00 8.50
N TRP A 87 4.19 -6.87 7.62
CA TRP A 87 4.19 -5.85 6.57
C TRP A 87 2.97 -5.96 5.66
N ILE A 88 2.62 -7.16 5.18
CA ILE A 88 1.41 -7.40 4.37
C ILE A 88 0.13 -6.96 5.11
N CYS A 89 0.01 -7.27 6.40
CA CYS A 89 -1.17 -6.84 7.17
C CYS A 89 -1.25 -5.31 7.27
N ASN A 90 -0.11 -4.67 7.52
CA ASN A 90 -0.01 -3.21 7.59
C ASN A 90 -0.35 -2.56 6.23
N SER A 91 0.07 -3.15 5.11
CA SER A 91 -0.32 -2.74 3.75
C SER A 91 -1.85 -2.79 3.51
N PHE A 92 -2.56 -3.69 4.18
CA PHE A 92 -4.03 -3.72 4.19
C PHE A 92 -4.67 -2.79 5.24
N GLY A 93 -3.88 -2.05 6.01
CA GLY A 93 -4.36 -1.20 7.10
C GLY A 93 -4.86 -1.99 8.32
N TYR A 94 -4.35 -3.21 8.53
CA TYR A 94 -4.74 -4.06 9.66
C TYR A 94 -3.55 -4.43 10.54
N PRO A 95 -3.73 -4.50 11.87
CA PRO A 95 -2.68 -5.00 12.75
C PRO A 95 -2.46 -6.50 12.54
N TYR A 96 -1.20 -6.92 12.59
CA TYR A 96 -0.85 -8.34 12.60
C TYR A 96 -1.40 -9.00 13.87
N SER A 97 -2.35 -9.91 13.68
CA SER A 97 -3.09 -10.55 14.77
C SER A 97 -3.66 -11.89 14.32
N ALA A 98 -3.97 -12.78 15.27
CA ALA A 98 -4.54 -14.10 14.96
C ALA A 98 -5.76 -14.05 14.01
N ALA A 99 -6.56 -12.97 14.07
CA ALA A 99 -7.72 -12.79 13.19
C ALA A 99 -7.37 -12.41 11.74
N MET A 100 -6.22 -11.75 11.52
CA MET A 100 -5.80 -11.17 10.23
C MET A 100 -4.57 -11.86 9.63
N THR A 101 -4.16 -13.02 10.15
CA THR A 101 -2.98 -13.76 9.69
C THR A 101 -3.20 -14.65 8.46
N SER A 102 -4.45 -14.81 7.99
CA SER A 102 -4.73 -15.56 6.75
C SER A 102 -5.00 -14.62 5.58
N PRO A 103 -4.45 -14.90 4.38
CA PRO A 103 -4.69 -14.08 3.19
C PRO A 103 -6.17 -14.07 2.80
N GLU A 104 -6.91 -15.16 3.01
CA GLU A 104 -8.35 -15.19 2.75
C GLU A 104 -9.14 -14.24 3.66
N ALA A 105 -8.78 -14.13 4.95
CA ALA A 105 -9.44 -13.20 5.87
C ALA A 105 -9.14 -11.74 5.52
N LEU A 106 -7.87 -11.43 5.20
CA LEU A 106 -7.45 -10.11 4.74
C LEU A 106 -8.25 -9.68 3.50
N ILE A 107 -8.18 -10.48 2.43
CA ILE A 107 -8.85 -10.19 1.15
C ILE A 107 -10.36 -10.01 1.32
N LYS A 108 -11.02 -10.92 2.05
CA LYS A 108 -12.48 -10.85 2.26
C LYS A 108 -12.88 -9.63 3.08
N LYS A 109 -12.10 -9.26 4.10
CA LYS A 109 -12.37 -8.10 4.94
C LYS A 109 -12.20 -6.80 4.14
N THR A 110 -11.12 -6.68 3.37
CA THR A 110 -10.86 -5.51 2.52
C THR A 110 -11.96 -5.35 1.46
N LEU A 111 -12.31 -6.41 0.72
CA LEU A 111 -13.39 -6.35 -0.28
C LEU A 111 -14.79 -6.16 0.33
N ALA A 112 -15.00 -6.47 1.62
CA ALA A 112 -16.26 -6.17 2.29
C ALA A 112 -16.49 -4.65 2.45
N ALA A 113 -15.43 -3.83 2.41
CA ALA A 113 -15.52 -2.37 2.43
C ALA A 113 -15.97 -1.77 1.09
N VAL A 114 -15.88 -2.50 -0.02
CA VAL A 114 -16.27 -2.01 -1.36
C VAL A 114 -17.79 -2.04 -1.57
N GLY A 115 -18.36 -0.98 -2.13
CA GLY A 115 -19.70 -1.01 -2.75
C GLY A 115 -20.37 0.36 -2.89
N PRO A 116 -21.52 0.45 -3.61
CA PRO A 116 -22.15 1.71 -4.01
C PRO A 116 -22.74 2.57 -2.87
N ARG A 117 -22.76 2.05 -1.63
CA ARG A 117 -23.16 2.80 -0.41
C ARG A 117 -22.08 2.74 0.66
N LYS A 118 -20.85 2.49 0.24
CA LYS A 118 -19.67 2.45 1.07
C LYS A 118 -18.75 3.57 0.64
N ASP A 119 -17.79 3.87 1.50
CA ASP A 119 -16.80 4.92 1.24
C ASP A 119 -15.87 4.55 0.07
N ILE A 120 -15.69 3.25 -0.19
CA ILE A 120 -14.85 2.73 -1.29
C ILE A 120 -15.76 2.19 -2.41
N MET A 121 -15.70 2.84 -3.57
CA MET A 121 -16.45 2.46 -4.78
C MET A 121 -15.65 1.48 -5.65
N GLU A 122 -14.34 1.69 -5.77
CA GLU A 122 -13.40 0.82 -6.48
C GLU A 122 -12.13 0.62 -5.65
N LEU A 123 -11.51 -0.55 -5.78
CA LEU A 123 -10.27 -0.93 -5.14
C LEU A 123 -9.50 -1.88 -6.05
N GLN A 124 -8.31 -1.49 -6.45
CA GLN A 124 -7.30 -2.40 -7.00
C GLN A 124 -6.18 -2.52 -5.97
N GLN A 125 -5.73 -3.73 -5.65
CA GLN A 125 -4.54 -3.93 -4.82
C GLN A 125 -3.76 -5.17 -5.26
N SER A 126 -2.45 -5.02 -5.40
CA SER A 126 -1.54 -6.09 -5.82
C SER A 126 -0.29 -6.07 -4.94
N ILE A 127 -0.17 -7.08 -4.09
CA ILE A 127 1.05 -7.34 -3.32
C ILE A 127 1.84 -8.45 -4.02
N THR A 128 3.10 -8.17 -4.37
CA THR A 128 3.97 -9.04 -5.16
C THR A 128 5.38 -9.13 -4.57
N VAL A 129 6.11 -10.17 -4.95
CA VAL A 129 7.58 -10.19 -4.80
C VAL A 129 8.16 -9.45 -6.00
N ASP A 130 8.72 -8.27 -5.76
CA ASP A 130 9.25 -7.36 -6.78
C ASP A 130 10.68 -7.72 -7.18
N TYR A 131 11.47 -8.16 -6.20
CA TYR A 131 12.86 -8.57 -6.40
C TYR A 131 13.28 -9.61 -5.37
N SER A 132 14.16 -10.52 -5.75
CA SER A 132 14.82 -11.44 -4.81
C SER A 132 16.18 -11.85 -5.36
N ASN A 133 17.15 -11.99 -4.47
CA ASN A 133 18.42 -12.67 -4.69
C ASN A 133 18.76 -13.50 -3.44
N ASP A 134 19.93 -14.12 -3.38
CA ASP A 134 20.32 -15.01 -2.27
C ASP A 134 20.28 -14.39 -0.86
N LYS A 135 20.26 -13.05 -0.74
CA LYS A 135 20.30 -12.32 0.54
C LYS A 135 19.02 -11.57 0.88
N VAL A 136 18.27 -11.11 -0.12
CA VAL A 136 17.13 -10.22 0.10
C VAL A 136 15.90 -10.63 -0.67
N ILE A 137 14.75 -10.25 -0.13
CA ILE A 137 13.45 -10.28 -0.80
C ILE A 137 12.81 -8.90 -0.67
N THR A 138 12.40 -8.32 -1.79
CA THR A 138 11.66 -7.05 -1.84
C THR A 138 10.19 -7.34 -2.16
N MET A 139 9.31 -6.92 -1.26
CA MET A 139 7.87 -6.93 -1.44
C MET A 139 7.40 -5.57 -1.99
N ARG A 140 6.38 -5.58 -2.84
CA ARG A 140 5.76 -4.37 -3.41
C ARG A 140 4.25 -4.46 -3.32
N ASP A 141 3.62 -3.43 -2.77
CA ASP A 141 2.18 -3.23 -2.68
C ASP A 141 1.80 -2.03 -3.55
N GLU A 142 1.08 -2.30 -4.63
CA GLU A 142 0.48 -1.28 -5.48
C GLU A 142 -1.03 -1.29 -5.26
N SER A 143 -1.58 -0.14 -4.87
CA SER A 143 -3.00 0.00 -4.62
C SER A 143 -3.59 1.20 -5.32
N TYR A 144 -4.89 1.15 -5.57
CA TYR A 144 -5.70 2.26 -6.08
C TYR A 144 -7.08 2.20 -5.44
N GLN A 145 -7.53 3.31 -4.87
CA GLN A 145 -8.86 3.44 -4.28
C GLN A 145 -9.63 4.57 -4.94
N TYR A 146 -10.90 4.32 -5.29
CA TYR A 146 -11.80 5.37 -5.74
C TYR A 146 -12.96 5.53 -4.76
N MET A 147 -13.18 6.76 -4.30
CA MET A 147 -14.16 7.11 -3.26
C MET A 147 -15.21 8.14 -3.74
N GLY A 148 -15.35 8.34 -5.05
CA GLY A 148 -16.38 9.22 -5.64
C GLY A 148 -15.95 10.67 -5.90
N GLY A 149 -14.64 10.96 -5.88
CA GLY A 149 -14.07 12.28 -6.19
C GLY A 149 -13.68 12.46 -7.67
N ALA A 150 -12.85 13.47 -7.95
CA ALA A 150 -12.36 13.77 -9.30
C ALA A 150 -11.44 12.67 -9.87
N HIS A 151 -10.66 12.02 -9.01
CA HIS A 151 -9.79 10.89 -9.35
C HIS A 151 -9.69 9.94 -8.15
N GLY A 152 -9.12 8.75 -8.36
CA GLY A 152 -8.77 7.86 -7.26
C GLY A 152 -7.43 8.18 -6.62
N MET A 153 -7.04 7.34 -5.68
CA MET A 153 -5.85 7.50 -4.85
C MET A 153 -4.95 6.28 -5.06
N PRO A 154 -3.97 6.35 -5.97
CA PRO A 154 -2.94 5.33 -6.08
C PRO A 154 -1.99 5.41 -4.88
N SER A 155 -1.43 4.27 -4.49
CA SER A 155 -0.29 4.19 -3.58
C SER A 155 0.67 3.11 -4.06
N CYS A 156 1.94 3.29 -3.74
CA CYS A 156 2.97 2.29 -3.99
C CYS A 156 3.90 2.22 -2.79
N ILE A 157 3.88 1.12 -2.07
CA ILE A 157 4.75 0.87 -0.92
C ILE A 157 5.62 -0.34 -1.23
N SER A 158 6.88 -0.29 -0.86
CA SER A 158 7.79 -1.43 -1.01
C SER A 158 8.63 -1.58 0.24
N SER A 159 9.07 -2.79 0.50
CA SER A 159 9.96 -3.09 1.62
C SER A 159 10.89 -4.23 1.25
N THR A 160 12.13 -4.17 1.72
CA THR A 160 13.15 -5.19 1.49
C THR A 160 13.52 -5.83 2.81
N PHE A 161 13.51 -7.16 2.85
CA PHE A 161 13.87 -7.96 4.03
C PHE A 161 15.14 -8.77 3.76
N LEU A 162 16.03 -8.87 4.75
CA LEU A 162 17.10 -9.88 4.74
C LEU A 162 16.47 -11.26 4.88
N SER A 163 16.83 -12.19 3.99
CA SER A 163 16.36 -13.58 4.04
C SER A 163 16.98 -14.38 5.18
N ALA A 164 18.00 -13.83 5.86
CA ALA A 164 18.68 -14.48 6.97
C ALA A 164 17.90 -14.41 8.29
N ASP A 165 17.20 -13.30 8.54
CA ASP A 165 16.56 -13.02 9.85
C ASP A 165 15.27 -12.19 9.78
N GLY A 166 14.89 -11.68 8.60
CA GLY A 166 13.68 -10.88 8.42
C GLY A 166 13.86 -9.40 8.75
N THR A 167 15.08 -8.91 8.96
CA THR A 167 15.35 -7.48 9.16
C THR A 167 14.90 -6.69 7.93
N GLU A 168 14.07 -5.66 8.16
CA GLU A 168 13.59 -4.74 7.15
C GLU A 168 14.59 -3.60 6.90
N LEU A 169 14.82 -3.26 5.63
CA LEU A 169 15.57 -2.05 5.26
C LEU A 169 14.71 -0.83 5.54
N THR A 170 15.21 0.08 6.39
CA THR A 170 14.54 1.35 6.68
C THR A 170 15.40 2.54 6.26
N SER A 171 14.77 3.73 6.15
CA SER A 171 15.48 4.97 5.81
C SER A 171 16.56 5.34 6.82
N GLU A 172 16.41 4.94 8.09
CA GLU A 172 17.35 5.25 9.17
C GLU A 172 18.68 4.50 9.02
N MET A 173 18.70 3.38 8.28
CA MET A 173 19.92 2.65 7.99
C MET A 173 20.77 3.31 6.89
N LEU A 174 20.16 4.20 6.10
CA LEU A 174 20.83 4.93 5.03
C LEU A 174 21.48 6.23 5.56
N PRO A 175 22.47 6.79 4.83
CA PRO A 175 22.95 8.13 5.12
C PRO A 175 21.82 9.15 5.15
N GLY A 176 21.94 10.19 5.98
CA GLY A 176 20.94 11.25 6.07
C GLY A 176 20.65 11.92 4.73
N ILE A 177 19.48 12.54 4.60
CA ILE A 177 19.00 13.11 3.34
C ILE A 177 19.98 14.12 2.72
N GLU A 178 20.68 14.91 3.53
CA GLU A 178 21.71 15.84 3.03
C GLU A 178 22.81 15.14 2.22
N THR A 179 23.18 13.92 2.62
CA THR A 179 24.18 13.11 1.92
C THR A 179 23.58 12.40 0.70
N MET A 180 22.34 11.91 0.80
CA MET A 180 21.69 11.13 -0.26
C MET A 180 21.13 11.99 -1.40
N ARG A 181 20.69 13.22 -1.12
CA ARG A 181 19.95 14.08 -2.07
C ARG A 181 20.66 14.31 -3.40
N PRO A 182 21.99 14.56 -3.48
CA PRO A 182 22.67 14.70 -4.76
C PRO A 182 22.52 13.47 -5.67
N TYR A 183 22.60 12.27 -5.09
CA TYR A 183 22.42 11.00 -5.81
C TYR A 183 20.97 10.78 -6.24
N ILE A 184 20.01 11.13 -5.38
CA ILE A 184 18.58 11.09 -5.71
C ILE A 184 18.29 12.02 -6.89
N ILE A 185 18.73 13.28 -6.83
CA ILE A 185 18.52 14.26 -7.90
C ILE A 185 19.15 13.77 -9.21
N GLN A 186 20.38 13.26 -9.17
CA GLN A 186 21.05 12.73 -10.35
C GLN A 186 20.30 11.53 -10.95
N ALA A 187 19.83 10.60 -10.11
CA ALA A 187 19.06 9.45 -10.56
C ALA A 187 17.69 9.87 -11.13
N MET A 188 17.00 10.83 -10.52
CA MET A 188 15.74 11.38 -11.02
C MET A 188 15.91 12.08 -12.38
N MET A 189 16.94 12.93 -12.53
CA MET A 189 17.24 13.58 -13.81
C MET A 189 17.45 12.55 -14.93
N LYS A 190 18.14 11.44 -14.63
CA LYS A 190 18.35 10.34 -15.58
C LYS A 190 17.05 9.58 -15.88
N GLU A 191 16.28 9.24 -14.86
CA GLU A 191 15.01 8.49 -14.99
C GLU A 191 14.01 9.23 -15.88
N TYR A 192 13.85 10.54 -15.67
CA TYR A 192 12.88 11.36 -16.39
C TYR A 192 13.44 12.05 -17.63
N ASN A 193 14.74 11.86 -17.92
CA ASN A 193 15.45 12.56 -19.00
C ASN A 193 15.24 14.09 -18.94
N MET A 194 15.45 14.66 -17.75
CA MET A 194 15.24 16.08 -17.46
C MET A 194 16.55 16.75 -17.05
N SER A 195 16.70 18.02 -17.42
CA SER A 195 17.67 18.92 -16.79
C SER A 195 17.31 19.16 -15.32
N ARG A 196 18.25 19.72 -14.56
CA ARG A 196 18.02 20.06 -13.15
C ARG A 196 16.89 21.09 -12.98
N SER A 197 16.78 22.05 -13.90
CA SER A 197 15.72 23.08 -13.85
C SER A 197 14.35 22.47 -14.13
N GLU A 198 14.23 21.62 -15.15
CA GLU A 198 12.98 20.94 -15.47
C GLU A 198 12.52 20.02 -14.33
N LEU A 199 13.46 19.29 -13.71
CA LEU A 199 13.15 18.48 -12.53
C LEU A 199 12.69 19.35 -11.36
N GLN A 200 13.34 20.49 -11.12
CA GLN A 200 12.93 21.43 -10.08
C GLN A 200 11.51 21.95 -10.32
N ASP A 201 11.18 22.31 -11.56
CA ASP A 201 9.84 22.77 -11.94
C ASP A 201 8.78 21.68 -11.72
N MET A 202 9.10 20.42 -12.08
CA MET A 202 8.24 19.27 -11.77
C MET A 202 8.03 19.11 -10.26
N CYS A 203 9.09 19.33 -9.47
CA CYS A 203 9.11 19.16 -8.02
C CYS A 203 8.64 20.41 -7.25
N PHE A 204 7.56 21.06 -7.71
CA PHE A 204 6.99 22.28 -7.09
C PHE A 204 7.99 23.45 -6.93
N GLY A 205 8.99 23.53 -7.80
CA GLY A 205 10.02 24.56 -7.75
C GLY A 205 11.11 24.32 -6.69
N SER A 206 11.17 23.13 -6.07
CA SER A 206 12.17 22.80 -5.04
C SER A 206 12.83 21.45 -5.26
N LEU A 207 14.14 21.39 -5.04
CA LEU A 207 14.89 20.13 -4.96
C LEU A 207 15.31 19.78 -3.53
N GLU A 208 14.74 20.44 -2.51
CA GLU A 208 14.83 20.03 -1.11
C GLU A 208 13.94 18.81 -0.85
N LEU A 209 14.24 17.72 -1.56
CA LEU A 209 13.45 16.49 -1.54
C LEU A 209 13.60 15.79 -0.18
N PRO A 210 12.53 15.18 0.37
CA PRO A 210 12.63 14.24 1.47
C PRO A 210 13.32 12.94 1.02
N MET A 211 13.63 12.05 1.95
CA MET A 211 14.31 10.78 1.64
C MET A 211 13.52 9.86 0.72
N GLY A 212 12.18 9.90 0.77
CA GLY A 212 11.34 8.89 0.13
C GLY A 212 11.52 7.51 0.78
N SER A 213 10.76 6.52 0.29
CA SER A 213 10.81 5.15 0.81
C SER A 213 11.84 4.30 0.06
N PRO A 214 12.84 3.72 0.74
CA PRO A 214 13.87 2.91 0.10
C PRO A 214 13.41 1.46 -0.14
N SER A 215 13.86 0.87 -1.24
CA SER A 215 13.77 -0.57 -1.48
C SER A 215 14.86 -1.06 -2.44
N VAL A 216 15.25 -2.32 -2.35
CA VAL A 216 16.27 -2.92 -3.22
C VAL A 216 15.63 -3.49 -4.47
N THR A 217 16.25 -3.22 -5.62
CA THR A 217 15.89 -3.78 -6.93
C THR A 217 17.10 -4.47 -7.55
N ALA A 218 16.90 -5.12 -8.70
CA ALA A 218 18.00 -5.70 -9.46
C ALA A 218 19.08 -4.67 -9.89
N ASN A 219 18.69 -3.39 -10.01
CA ASN A 219 19.53 -2.32 -10.53
C ASN A 219 20.11 -1.40 -9.44
N GLY A 220 19.63 -1.50 -8.20
CA GLY A 220 20.16 -0.74 -7.07
C GLY A 220 19.10 -0.33 -6.06
N LEU A 221 19.38 0.76 -5.36
CA LEU A 221 18.49 1.33 -4.34
C LEU A 221 17.42 2.19 -5.01
N ARG A 222 16.16 1.75 -4.98
CA ARG A 222 15.03 2.55 -5.43
C ARG A 222 14.56 3.46 -4.30
N ILE A 223 14.32 4.72 -4.63
CA ILE A 223 13.65 5.70 -3.78
C ILE A 223 12.28 5.98 -4.39
N GLN A 224 11.22 5.73 -3.64
CA GLN A 224 9.83 5.92 -4.05
C GLN A 224 9.17 7.08 -3.28
N TYR A 225 8.53 7.98 -4.00
CA TYR A 225 7.65 9.03 -3.46
C TYR A 225 6.19 8.73 -3.80
N GLN A 226 5.26 9.16 -2.94
CA GLN A 226 3.82 9.07 -3.18
C GLN A 226 3.32 10.23 -4.05
N SER A 227 2.10 10.10 -4.55
CA SER A 227 1.43 11.20 -5.25
C SER A 227 1.27 12.41 -4.34
N TYR A 228 1.48 13.60 -4.89
CA TYR A 228 1.52 14.88 -4.16
C TYR A 228 2.67 15.06 -3.17
N GLU A 229 3.53 14.06 -2.94
CA GLU A 229 4.61 14.19 -1.95
C GLU A 229 5.65 15.23 -2.38
N ILE A 230 6.12 15.13 -3.62
CA ILE A 230 7.13 16.05 -4.17
C ILE A 230 6.74 16.70 -5.49
N ALA A 231 5.66 16.24 -6.15
CA ALA A 231 5.24 16.73 -7.46
C ALA A 231 3.70 16.69 -7.60
N PRO A 232 3.09 17.44 -8.55
CA PRO A 232 1.65 17.40 -8.80
C PRO A 232 1.17 15.99 -9.14
N TYR A 233 -0.13 15.71 -8.93
CA TYR A 233 -0.73 14.40 -9.24
C TYR A 233 -0.50 13.93 -10.68
N SER A 234 -0.48 14.86 -11.64
CA SER A 234 -0.21 14.55 -13.05
C SER A 234 1.18 13.97 -13.31
N ALA A 235 2.14 14.18 -12.39
CA ALA A 235 3.46 13.55 -12.41
C ALA A 235 3.45 12.13 -11.80
N GLY A 236 2.31 11.65 -11.31
CA GLY A 236 2.15 10.30 -10.78
C GLY A 236 2.75 10.12 -9.39
N MET A 237 3.54 9.06 -9.22
CA MET A 237 4.30 8.72 -8.00
C MET A 237 5.79 8.68 -8.36
N PRO A 238 6.51 9.80 -8.22
CA PRO A 238 7.88 9.88 -8.70
C PRO A 238 8.80 8.86 -8.00
N SER A 239 9.76 8.31 -8.74
CA SER A 239 10.75 7.38 -8.19
C SER A 239 12.03 7.40 -9.01
N CYS A 240 13.13 6.95 -8.43
CA CYS A 240 14.37 6.72 -9.14
C CYS A 240 15.10 5.50 -8.58
N THR A 241 16.02 4.91 -9.35
CA THR A 241 16.92 3.86 -8.87
C THR A 241 18.36 4.33 -8.93
N ILE A 242 19.03 4.37 -7.78
CA ILE A 242 20.44 4.73 -7.64
C ILE A 242 21.27 3.45 -7.73
N PRO A 243 22.15 3.30 -8.73
CA PRO A 243 23.06 2.16 -8.81
C PRO A 243 23.93 2.05 -7.56
N VAL A 244 24.06 0.86 -6.99
CA VAL A 244 24.82 0.65 -5.73
C VAL A 244 26.26 1.13 -5.86
N ALA A 245 26.88 0.99 -7.04
CA ALA A 245 28.25 1.43 -7.29
C ALA A 245 28.46 2.93 -7.06
N GLU A 246 27.43 3.76 -7.23
CA GLU A 246 27.52 5.22 -7.06
C GLU A 246 27.49 5.65 -5.59
N ILE A 247 26.83 4.86 -4.73
CA ILE A 247 26.65 5.17 -3.30
C ILE A 247 27.40 4.23 -2.36
N LYS A 248 28.06 3.17 -2.87
CA LYS A 248 28.70 2.14 -2.04
C LYS A 248 29.63 2.70 -0.96
N ASN A 249 30.38 3.75 -1.27
CA ASN A 249 31.40 4.33 -0.37
C ASN A 249 30.81 5.17 0.76
N ILE A 250 29.54 5.57 0.66
CA ILE A 250 28.85 6.34 1.71
C ILE A 250 27.92 5.46 2.57
N LEU A 251 27.70 4.20 2.18
CA LEU A 251 26.84 3.28 2.90
C LEU A 251 27.54 2.70 4.14
N SER A 252 26.77 2.53 5.22
CA SER A 252 27.21 1.78 6.39
C SER A 252 27.37 0.29 6.08
N ALA A 253 28.13 -0.42 6.91
CA ALA A 253 28.23 -1.88 6.82
C ALA A 253 26.87 -2.57 6.96
N GLU A 254 25.95 -1.97 7.72
CA GLU A 254 24.57 -2.46 7.88
C GLU A 254 23.76 -2.32 6.59
N ALA A 255 23.72 -1.13 5.97
CA ALA A 255 23.03 -0.93 4.70
C ALA A 255 23.61 -1.80 3.56
N LEU A 256 24.91 -2.04 3.56
CA LEU A 256 25.57 -2.89 2.58
C LEU A 256 25.13 -4.37 2.64
N LYS A 257 24.57 -4.85 3.76
CA LYS A 257 24.00 -6.20 3.84
C LYS A 257 22.86 -6.38 2.83
N PHE A 258 22.08 -5.33 2.59
CA PHE A 258 20.94 -5.35 1.67
C PHE A 258 21.35 -5.13 0.21
N LEU A 259 22.37 -4.30 -0.02
CA LEU A 259 22.71 -3.79 -1.36
C LEU A 259 23.92 -4.49 -2.01
N SER A 260 24.65 -5.33 -1.26
CA SER A 260 25.73 -6.14 -1.83
C SER A 260 25.15 -7.34 -2.59
N LYS A 261 25.61 -7.53 -3.84
CA LYS A 261 25.42 -8.80 -4.54
C LYS A 261 26.23 -9.87 -3.84
#